data_AF-K9PEM6-F1
#
_entry.id   AF-K9PEM6-F1
#
_cell.length_a   1.000
_cell.length_b   1.000
_cell.length_c   1.000
_cell.angle_alpha   90.00
_cell.angle_beta   90.00
_cell.angle_gamma   90.00
#
_symmetry.space_group_name_H-M   'P 1'
#
loop_
_entity.id
_entity.type
_entity.pdbx_description
1 polymer ?
#
loop_
_entity_poly.entity_id
_entity_poly.type
_entity_poly.pdbx_seq_one_letter_code
_entity_poly.pdbx_strand_id
1 'polypeptide(L)'
;MDTLTIVFLTFLPCIVIAVVAIAIHLILRILPANVTRFLQFNLTNPGDNRPPEHKPKSKVSHSYRTDPKNRELQSQLMTLLRGDVATGKRLLRQQRQNNPGKSDNWYLEKVIYDLERDRGR
;
A
#
# COMPACT_ATOMS: atom_id res chain seq x y z
N MET A 1 44.12 -28.72 17.45
CA MET A 1 43.13 -27.87 16.76
C MET A 1 42.27 -28.80 15.94
N ASP A 2 41.18 -29.28 16.52
CA ASP A 2 40.37 -30.33 15.92
C ASP A 2 39.65 -29.77 14.70
N THR A 3 39.69 -30.48 13.58
CA THR A 3 39.01 -30.10 12.33
C THR A 3 37.53 -29.80 12.55
N LEU A 4 36.90 -30.49 13.50
CA LEU A 4 35.55 -30.20 13.99
C LEU A 4 35.40 -28.76 14.51
N THR A 5 36.33 -28.26 15.34
CA THR A 5 36.26 -26.88 15.85
C THR A 5 36.38 -25.84 14.74
N ILE A 6 37.22 -26.07 13.73
CA ILE A 6 37.38 -25.14 12.59
C ILE A 6 36.13 -25.10 11.71
N VAL A 7 35.50 -26.25 11.49
CA VAL A 7 34.23 -26.35 10.75
C VAL A 7 33.12 -25.62 11.52
N PHE A 8 32.94 -25.90 12.82
CA PHE A 8 31.91 -25.21 13.59
C PHE A 8 32.13 -23.68 13.65
N LEU A 9 33.37 -23.21 13.79
CA LEU A 9 33.69 -21.77 13.87
C LEU A 9 33.41 -21.02 12.55
N THR A 10 33.49 -21.70 11.42
CA THR A 10 33.34 -21.10 10.08
C THR A 10 31.90 -21.20 9.56
N PHE A 11 31.17 -22.28 9.87
CA PHE A 11 29.81 -22.48 9.36
C PHE A 11 28.73 -21.78 10.20
N LEU A 12 28.90 -21.67 11.52
CA LEU A 12 27.94 -20.94 12.39
C LEU A 12 27.71 -19.48 11.99
N PRO A 13 28.75 -18.65 11.78
CA PRO A 13 28.54 -17.25 11.39
C PRO A 13 27.89 -17.14 10.01
N CYS A 14 28.21 -18.02 9.07
CA CYS A 14 27.60 -18.04 7.74
C CYS A 14 26.09 -18.30 7.79
N ILE A 15 25.65 -19.22 8.65
CA ILE A 15 24.22 -19.52 8.83
C ILE A 15 23.49 -18.31 9.43
N VAL A 16 24.07 -17.67 10.45
CA VAL A 16 23.48 -16.48 11.08
C VAL A 16 23.36 -15.32 10.07
N ILE A 17 24.41 -15.07 9.29
CA ILE A 17 24.39 -14.03 8.25
C ILE A 17 23.34 -14.35 7.18
N ALA A 18 23.22 -15.61 6.76
CA ALA A 18 22.20 -16.02 5.79
C ALA A 18 20.77 -15.82 6.32
N VAL A 19 20.51 -16.19 7.58
CA VAL A 19 19.20 -15.97 8.22
C VAL A 19 18.88 -14.49 8.36
N VAL A 20 19.86 -13.66 8.75
CA VAL A 20 19.70 -12.21 8.84
C VAL A 20 19.45 -11.61 7.45
N ALA A 21 20.18 -12.04 6.43
CA ALA A 21 19.98 -11.58 5.05
C ALA A 21 18.59 -11.97 4.51
N ILE A 22 18.11 -13.19 4.80
CA ILE A 22 16.76 -13.64 4.43
C ILE A 22 15.70 -12.83 5.18
N ALA A 23 15.88 -12.60 6.48
CA ALA A 23 14.98 -11.77 7.27
C ALA A 23 14.94 -10.33 6.74
N ILE A 24 16.09 -9.73 6.43
CA ILE A 24 16.18 -8.41 5.80
C ILE A 24 15.51 -8.41 4.42
N HIS A 25 15.73 -9.42 3.59
CA HIS A 25 15.10 -9.53 2.28
C HIS A 25 13.57 -9.67 2.37
N LEU A 26 13.08 -10.43 3.36
CA LEU A 26 11.64 -10.53 3.65
C LEU A 26 11.08 -9.21 4.20
N ILE A 27 11.79 -8.54 5.10
CA ILE A 27 11.45 -7.22 5.64
C ILE A 27 11.47 -6.16 4.53
N LEU A 28 12.40 -6.21 3.57
CA LEU A 28 12.45 -5.34 2.39
C LEU A 28 11.33 -5.64 1.37
N ARG A 29 10.87 -6.89 1.27
CA ARG A 29 9.66 -7.25 0.50
C ARG A 29 8.36 -6.81 1.16
N ILE A 30 8.35 -6.70 2.49
CA ILE A 30 7.21 -6.23 3.28
C ILE A 30 7.25 -4.71 3.49
N LEU A 31 8.43 -4.08 3.38
CA LEU A 31 8.58 -2.63 3.43
C LEU A 31 7.83 -2.07 2.23
N PRO A 32 6.70 -1.38 2.47
CA PRO A 32 6.06 -0.71 1.39
C PRO A 32 7.02 0.38 0.92
N ALA A 33 7.16 0.55 -0.40
CA ALA A 33 7.80 1.71 -1.03
C ALA A 33 7.14 3.07 -0.67
N ASN A 34 6.32 3.07 0.38
CA ASN A 34 5.48 4.14 0.89
C ASN A 34 6.16 4.90 2.04
N VAL A 35 7.18 4.33 2.69
CA VAL A 35 7.94 5.06 3.74
C VAL A 35 8.89 6.08 3.08
N THR A 36 9.49 5.72 1.94
CA THR A 36 10.36 6.64 1.19
C THR A 36 9.61 7.83 0.59
N ARG A 37 8.29 7.74 0.36
CA ARG A 37 7.45 8.87 -0.13
C ARG A 37 6.66 9.59 0.95
N PHE A 38 6.64 9.10 2.19
CA PHE A 38 6.02 9.84 3.31
C PHE A 38 6.80 11.14 3.63
N LEU A 39 8.04 11.26 3.16
CA LEU A 39 8.82 12.50 3.17
C LEU A 39 8.34 13.55 2.14
N GLN A 40 7.43 13.20 1.24
CA GLN A 40 6.84 14.14 0.27
C GLN A 40 5.49 14.71 0.74
N PHE A 41 5.14 14.52 2.02
CA PHE A 41 3.92 15.05 2.63
C PHE A 41 4.07 16.47 3.20
N ASN A 42 5.19 17.16 2.94
CA ASN A 42 5.36 18.55 3.34
C ASN A 42 5.38 19.51 2.13
N LEU A 43 4.33 20.34 2.09
CA LEU A 43 4.22 21.67 1.46
C LEU A 43 3.86 21.76 -0.05
N THR A 44 2.56 21.73 -0.37
CA THR A 44 1.96 22.59 -1.42
C THR A 44 0.44 22.73 -1.15
N ASN A 45 0.00 23.72 -0.37
CA ASN A 45 -0.39 25.11 -0.70
C ASN A 45 -1.94 25.27 -0.75
N PRO A 46 -2.56 26.00 0.19
CA PRO A 46 -3.99 26.29 0.18
C PRO A 46 -4.25 27.43 -0.81
N GLY A 47 -4.68 27.09 -2.02
CA GLY A 47 -5.05 28.07 -3.03
C GLY A 47 -5.24 27.42 -4.38
N ASP A 48 -6.44 26.90 -4.63
CA ASP A 48 -6.79 26.41 -5.96
C ASP A 48 -8.13 26.96 -6.42
N ASN A 49 -8.11 28.21 -6.87
CA ASN A 49 -9.11 28.80 -7.75
C ASN A 49 -8.75 28.51 -9.23
N ARG A 50 -8.43 27.25 -9.59
CA ARG A 50 -8.19 26.89 -10.99
C ARG A 50 -9.51 26.46 -11.68
N PRO A 51 -9.76 26.95 -12.91
CA PRO A 51 -10.90 26.48 -13.72
C PRO A 51 -10.84 24.95 -13.89
N PRO A 52 -11.98 24.27 -14.09
CA PRO A 52 -12.04 22.82 -14.13
C PRO A 52 -11.22 22.28 -15.32
N GLU A 53 -9.99 21.89 -15.04
CA GLU A 53 -9.15 21.13 -15.95
C GLU A 53 -9.86 19.82 -16.27
N HIS A 54 -10.09 19.61 -17.57
CA HIS A 54 -10.76 18.46 -18.15
C HIS A 54 -9.98 17.19 -17.75
N LYS A 55 -10.35 16.58 -16.62
CA LYS A 55 -9.79 15.28 -16.22
C LYS A 55 -10.11 14.29 -17.33
N PRO A 56 -9.12 13.57 -17.90
CA PRO A 56 -9.46 12.42 -18.71
C PRO A 56 -10.29 11.53 -17.81
N LYS A 57 -11.55 11.27 -18.20
CA LYS A 57 -12.44 10.33 -17.52
C LYS A 57 -11.62 9.06 -17.33
N SER A 58 -11.08 8.84 -16.13
CA SER A 58 -10.46 7.57 -15.80
C SER A 58 -11.54 6.57 -16.12
N LYS A 59 -11.35 5.74 -17.16
CA LYS A 59 -12.31 4.70 -17.50
C LYS A 59 -12.33 3.79 -16.28
N VAL A 60 -13.25 4.08 -15.37
CA VAL A 60 -13.56 3.25 -14.22
C VAL A 60 -13.79 1.88 -14.83
N SER A 61 -12.92 0.93 -14.46
CA SER A 61 -12.91 -0.34 -15.16
C SER A 61 -14.30 -0.96 -15.05
N HIS A 62 -14.71 -1.71 -16.08
CA HIS A 62 -16.06 -2.26 -16.12
C HIS A 62 -16.35 -3.09 -14.85
N SER A 63 -15.36 -3.81 -14.34
CA SER A 63 -15.47 -4.62 -13.12
C SER A 63 -15.72 -3.78 -11.87
N TYR A 64 -15.24 -2.53 -11.79
CA TYR A 64 -15.55 -1.64 -10.67
C TYR A 64 -17.07 -1.41 -10.49
N ARG A 65 -17.84 -1.48 -11.58
CA ARG A 65 -19.30 -1.20 -11.58
C ARG A 65 -20.16 -2.47 -11.58
N THR A 66 -19.68 -3.53 -12.23
CA THR A 66 -20.45 -4.75 -12.45
C THR A 66 -20.19 -5.83 -11.42
N ASP A 67 -19.00 -5.85 -10.79
CA ASP A 67 -18.68 -6.85 -9.78
C ASP A 67 -19.47 -6.58 -8.48
N PRO A 68 -20.27 -7.55 -7.99
CA PRO A 68 -21.02 -7.40 -6.75
C PRO A 68 -20.10 -7.16 -5.54
N LYS A 69 -18.92 -7.79 -5.50
CA LYS A 69 -17.95 -7.60 -4.42
C LYS A 69 -17.43 -6.17 -4.38
N ASN A 70 -17.26 -5.53 -5.54
CA ASN A 70 -16.86 -4.12 -5.60
C ASN A 70 -17.92 -3.18 -5.05
N ARG A 71 -19.21 -3.51 -5.21
CA ARG A 71 -20.29 -2.70 -4.64
C ARG A 71 -20.31 -2.80 -3.12
N GLU A 72 -20.11 -3.99 -2.58
CA GLU A 72 -20.00 -4.21 -1.14
C GLU A 72 -18.83 -3.43 -0.54
N LEU A 73 -17.64 -3.56 -1.13
CA LEU A 73 -16.45 -2.83 -0.69
C LEU A 73 -16.61 -1.31 -0.84
N GLN A 74 -17.26 -0.83 -1.91
CA GLN A 74 -17.58 0.60 -2.05
C GLN A 74 -18.51 1.08 -0.93
N SER A 75 -19.55 0.31 -0.60
CA SER A 75 -20.45 0.62 0.50
C SER A 75 -19.71 0.66 1.84
N GLN A 76 -18.87 -0.33 2.12
CA GLN A 76 -18.03 -0.38 3.32
C GLN A 76 -17.09 0.83 3.40
N LEU A 77 -16.41 1.17 2.30
CA LEU A 77 -15.55 2.35 2.23
C LEU A 77 -16.32 3.64 2.52
N MET A 78 -17.54 3.78 2.00
CA MET A 78 -18.39 4.95 2.28
C MET A 78 -18.85 4.99 3.74
N THR A 79 -19.22 3.85 4.31
CA THR A 79 -19.57 3.73 5.73
C THR A 79 -18.39 4.14 6.62
N LEU A 80 -17.19 3.65 6.30
CA LEU A 80 -15.97 4.06 6.99
C LEU A 80 -15.80 5.58 6.85
N LEU A 81 -15.82 6.13 5.65
CA LEU A 81 -15.61 7.56 5.40
C LEU A 81 -16.81 8.47 5.76
N ARG A 82 -17.84 7.96 6.43
CA ARG A 82 -19.07 8.71 6.79
C ARG A 82 -19.71 9.42 5.58
N GLY A 83 -19.63 8.80 4.41
CA GLY A 83 -20.14 9.33 3.15
C GLY A 83 -19.21 10.30 2.41
N ASP A 84 -17.96 10.50 2.86
CA ASP A 84 -16.99 11.33 2.13
C ASP A 84 -16.42 10.62 0.88
N VAL A 85 -17.17 10.76 -0.21
CA VAL A 85 -16.82 10.23 -1.54
C VAL A 85 -15.53 10.86 -2.09
N ALA A 86 -15.26 12.14 -1.77
CA ALA A 86 -14.11 12.84 -2.30
C ALA A 86 -12.80 12.29 -1.70
N THR A 87 -12.80 12.06 -0.39
CA THR A 87 -11.71 11.38 0.30
C THR A 87 -11.52 9.95 -0.20
N GLY A 88 -12.60 9.19 -0.40
CA GLY A 88 -12.51 7.82 -0.94
C GLY A 88 -11.84 7.77 -2.31
N LYS A 89 -12.22 8.67 -3.23
CA LYS A 89 -11.58 8.78 -4.55
C LYS A 89 -10.12 9.19 -4.45
N ARG A 90 -9.76 10.07 -3.51
CA ARG A 90 -8.37 10.49 -3.29
C ARG A 90 -7.52 9.30 -2.83
N LEU A 91 -8.01 8.53 -1.85
CA LEU A 91 -7.32 7.34 -1.33
C LEU A 91 -7.15 6.26 -2.39
N LEU A 92 -8.20 5.96 -3.17
CA LEU A 92 -8.11 4.99 -4.27
C LEU A 92 -7.12 5.44 -5.36
N ARG A 93 -7.12 6.74 -5.70
CA ARG A 93 -6.15 7.29 -6.65
C ARG A 93 -4.72 7.16 -6.13
N GLN A 94 -4.51 7.47 -4.87
CA GLN A 94 -3.21 7.34 -4.21
C GLN A 94 -2.73 5.89 -4.22
N GLN A 95 -3.60 4.93 -3.89
CA GLN A 95 -3.24 3.50 -3.93
C GLN A 95 -2.94 2.99 -5.35
N ARG A 96 -3.69 3.45 -6.37
CA ARG A 96 -3.42 3.16 -7.79
C ARG A 96 -2.08 3.70 -8.27
N GLN A 97 -1.70 4.89 -7.81
CA GLN A 97 -0.38 5.48 -8.11
C GLN A 97 0.76 4.73 -7.41
N ASN A 98 0.50 4.21 -6.21
CA ASN A 98 1.50 3.48 -5.43
C ASN A 98 1.67 2.03 -5.90
N ASN A 99 0.60 1.40 -6.38
CA ASN A 99 0.57 -0.02 -6.73
C ASN A 99 -0.06 -0.23 -8.11
N PRO A 100 0.59 0.17 -9.22
CA PRO A 100 0.01 0.06 -10.54
C PRO A 100 -0.26 -1.41 -10.94
N GLY A 101 -1.28 -1.64 -11.75
CA GLY A 101 -1.59 -2.96 -12.32
C GLY A 101 -2.38 -3.91 -11.41
N LYS A 102 -2.82 -3.47 -10.23
CA LYS A 102 -3.74 -4.25 -9.38
C LYS A 102 -5.20 -4.13 -9.83
N SER A 103 -6.03 -5.07 -9.39
CA SER A 103 -7.46 -5.07 -9.65
C SER A 103 -8.18 -4.00 -8.80
N ASP A 104 -9.37 -3.61 -9.24
CA ASP A 104 -10.19 -2.64 -8.51
C ASP A 104 -10.56 -3.09 -7.09
N ASN A 105 -10.88 -4.37 -6.94
CA ASN A 105 -11.20 -4.99 -5.66
C ASN A 105 -9.99 -4.87 -4.72
N TRP A 106 -8.77 -5.12 -5.23
CA TRP A 106 -7.54 -5.00 -4.44
C TRP A 106 -7.33 -3.58 -3.91
N TYR A 107 -7.57 -2.54 -4.73
CA TYR A 107 -7.45 -1.16 -4.25
C TYR A 107 -8.50 -0.83 -3.18
N LEU A 108 -9.74 -1.28 -3.37
CA LEU A 108 -10.82 -1.07 -2.40
C LEU A 108 -10.52 -1.76 -1.06
N GLU A 109 -10.17 -3.05 -1.10
CA GLU A 109 -9.74 -3.82 0.08
C GLU A 109 -8.57 -3.15 0.79
N LYS A 110 -7.58 -2.68 0.02
CA LYS A 110 -6.39 -2.06 0.59
C LYS A 110 -6.71 -0.74 1.31
N VAL A 111 -7.54 0.11 0.71
CA VAL A 111 -7.97 1.37 1.35
C VAL A 111 -8.80 1.09 2.61
N ILE A 112 -9.72 0.13 2.57
CA ILE A 112 -10.53 -0.26 3.73
C ILE A 112 -9.63 -0.73 4.87
N TYR A 113 -8.72 -1.66 4.59
CA TYR A 113 -7.77 -2.17 5.58
C TYR A 113 -6.92 -1.06 6.22
N ASP A 114 -6.42 -0.11 5.40
CA ASP A 114 -5.63 1.01 5.90
C ASP A 114 -6.49 1.92 6.81
N LEU A 115 -7.75 2.19 6.44
CA LEU A 115 -8.67 3.00 7.24
C LEU A 115 -9.10 2.33 8.56
N GLU A 116 -9.32 1.02 8.55
CA GLU A 116 -9.65 0.25 9.75
C GLU A 116 -8.48 0.21 10.72
N ARG A 117 -7.27 0.01 10.20
CA ARG A 117 -6.03 0.04 10.98
C ARG A 117 -5.80 1.38 11.65
N ASP A 118 -6.04 2.49 10.94
CA ASP A 118 -5.86 3.84 11.46
C ASP A 118 -6.89 4.21 12.55
N ARG A 119 -8.02 3.50 12.60
CA ARG A 119 -9.09 3.69 13.63
C ARG A 119 -8.95 2.80 14.84
N GLY A 120 -8.24 1.68 14.73
CA GLY A 120 -8.00 0.74 15.83
C GLY A 120 -6.85 1.14 16.75
N ARG A 121 -6.31 2.36 16.60
CA ARG A 121 -5.30 2.98 17.46
C ARG A 121 -5.89 4.19 18.17
#